data_AF-A0A0C2G7I2-F1
#
_entry.id   AF-A0A0C2G7I2-F1
#
_cell.length_a   1.000
_cell.length_b   1.000
_cell.length_c   1.000
_cell.angle_alpha   90.00
_cell.angle_beta   90.00
_cell.angle_gamma   90.00
#
_symmetry.space_group_name_H-M   'P 1'
#
loop_
_entity.id
_entity.type
_entity.pdbx_description
1 polymer ?
#
loop_
_entity_poly.entity_id
_entity_poly.type
_entity_poly.pdbx_seq_one_letter_code
_entity_poly.pdbx_strand_id
1 'polypeptide(L)'
;LRATRSQRNEFEQHGTALSKAVGFKLSSLPAILGAKGKQKNVSKLRLVDLLAQFVEFDTIALESVISSLQSARSITLNDVEAASKELNTSVTRLKQQLTSRGAGDMSLLEAYQPFLESAMASGANLVSDLQDLRATEKSLQLFLCADTMKLEEIISVITEALTMLSASIKDRAAVKLRSSSVCMSAPRQAAGRERFTMHRRSLQPSRPSVETMRQMFLQAANQ
;
A
#
# COMPACT_ATOMS: atom_id res chain seq x y z
N LEU A 1 26.02 24.05 -43.56
CA LEU A 1 27.35 23.74 -44.13
C LEU A 1 27.92 22.53 -43.40
N ARG A 2 28.34 21.53 -44.19
CA ARG A 2 28.95 20.23 -43.81
C ARG A 2 30.06 20.38 -42.76
N ALA A 3 30.08 19.59 -41.67
CA ALA A 3 30.53 18.20 -41.53
C ALA A 3 32.06 18.03 -41.58
N THR A 4 32.69 17.58 -40.50
CA THR A 4 33.32 16.25 -40.25
C THR A 4 34.31 16.46 -39.08
N ARG A 5 34.72 15.54 -38.19
CA ARG A 5 34.77 14.07 -38.14
C ARG A 5 35.02 13.70 -36.65
N SER A 6 34.30 12.74 -36.11
CA SER A 6 34.84 11.42 -35.70
C SER A 6 35.87 11.42 -34.55
N GLN A 7 35.40 11.24 -33.32
CA GLN A 7 35.93 10.17 -32.47
C GLN A 7 34.76 9.39 -31.87
N ARG A 8 34.64 8.15 -32.37
CA ARG A 8 33.65 7.15 -32.00
C ARG A 8 34.35 6.25 -30.99
N ASN A 9 34.18 6.54 -29.69
CA ASN A 9 34.43 5.56 -28.64
C ASN A 9 33.07 5.00 -28.23
N GLU A 10 32.73 3.88 -28.87
CA GLU A 10 31.74 2.93 -28.38
C GLU A 10 32.25 2.36 -27.05
N PHE A 11 31.92 3.03 -25.95
CA PHE A 11 31.87 2.40 -24.63
C PHE A 11 30.41 2.13 -24.29
N GLU A 12 30.02 0.89 -24.57
CA GLU A 12 29.07 0.11 -23.79
C GLU A 12 27.73 0.79 -23.42
N GLN A 13 26.75 0.66 -24.33
CA GLN A 13 25.33 0.75 -24.03
C GLN A 13 24.83 -0.43 -23.16
N HIS A 14 25.48 -0.70 -22.03
CA HIS A 14 25.06 -1.72 -21.05
C HIS A 14 24.87 -1.14 -19.63
N GLY A 15 24.70 0.18 -19.51
CA GLY A 15 24.20 0.82 -18.30
C GLY A 15 22.72 1.12 -18.46
N THR A 16 21.84 0.24 -17.96
CA THR A 16 20.39 0.43 -18.00
C THR A 16 20.03 1.80 -17.43
N ALA A 17 19.15 2.56 -18.10
CA ALA A 17 18.63 3.87 -17.68
C ALA A 17 17.96 3.88 -16.27
N LEU A 18 17.96 2.74 -15.57
CA LEU A 18 17.58 2.55 -14.17
C LEU A 18 18.65 3.02 -13.16
N SER A 19 19.91 3.23 -13.56
CA SER A 19 20.99 3.54 -12.62
C SER A 19 20.93 4.95 -11.99
N LYS A 20 20.07 5.85 -12.51
CA LYS A 20 19.87 7.22 -12.00
C LYS A 20 18.44 7.54 -11.53
N ALA A 21 17.54 6.56 -11.52
CA ALA A 21 16.17 6.79 -11.03
C ALA A 21 16.15 6.81 -9.50
N VAL A 22 15.72 7.93 -8.90
CA VAL A 22 15.62 8.10 -7.43
C VAL A 22 14.23 7.67 -6.90
N GLY A 23 13.33 7.18 -7.77
CA GLY A 23 11.99 6.76 -7.38
C GLY A 23 11.25 5.97 -8.47
N PHE A 24 10.05 5.51 -8.12
CA PHE A 24 9.11 4.81 -9.01
C PHE A 24 7.71 5.41 -8.87
N LYS A 25 6.88 5.26 -9.91
CA LYS A 25 5.47 5.70 -9.85
C LYS A 25 4.68 4.77 -8.94
N LEU A 26 3.77 5.29 -8.10
CA LEU A 26 2.95 4.48 -7.20
C LEU A 26 2.28 3.29 -7.90
N SER A 27 1.71 3.50 -9.09
CA SER A 27 1.05 2.45 -9.88
C SER A 27 1.95 1.27 -10.26
N SER A 28 3.27 1.44 -10.28
CA SER A 28 4.23 0.37 -10.56
C SER A 28 4.60 -0.45 -9.31
N LEU A 29 4.21 0.00 -8.12
CA LEU A 29 4.58 -0.63 -6.85
C LEU A 29 4.22 -2.12 -6.77
N PRO A 30 3.00 -2.58 -7.13
CA PRO A 30 2.68 -4.01 -7.06
C PRO A 30 3.55 -4.86 -7.99
N ALA A 31 3.83 -4.36 -9.20
CA ALA A 31 4.71 -5.03 -10.15
C ALA A 31 6.15 -5.11 -9.65
N ILE A 32 6.66 -4.06 -9.02
CA ILE A 32 7.99 -4.02 -8.41
C ILE A 32 8.08 -5.02 -7.25
N LEU A 33 7.07 -5.03 -6.36
CA LEU A 33 6.99 -5.97 -5.25
C LEU A 33 6.89 -7.42 -5.71
N GLY A 34 6.20 -7.66 -6.82
CA GLY A 34 6.04 -8.97 -7.44
C GLY A 34 7.23 -9.42 -8.29
N ALA A 35 8.18 -8.53 -8.58
CA ALA A 35 9.33 -8.84 -9.42
C ALA A 35 10.21 -9.92 -8.79
N LYS A 36 10.63 -10.88 -9.62
CA LYS A 36 11.48 -12.01 -9.24
C LYS A 36 12.91 -11.79 -9.73
N GLY A 37 13.88 -12.35 -8.99
CA GLY A 37 15.26 -12.44 -9.46
C GLY A 37 15.37 -13.22 -10.78
N LYS A 38 16.29 -12.82 -11.68
CA LYS A 38 16.47 -13.41 -13.02
C LYS A 38 17.33 -14.69 -13.06
N GLN A 39 17.87 -15.14 -11.92
CA GLN A 39 18.82 -16.26 -11.89
C GLN A 39 18.12 -17.63 -12.00
N LYS A 40 18.66 -18.51 -12.87
CA LYS A 40 18.06 -19.80 -13.25
C LYS A 40 17.99 -20.85 -12.13
N ASN A 41 18.78 -20.66 -11.05
CA ASN A 41 18.99 -21.66 -9.98
C ASN A 41 18.68 -21.16 -8.56
N VAL A 42 18.16 -19.94 -8.40
CA VAL A 42 17.74 -19.42 -7.09
C VAL A 42 16.22 -19.49 -7.01
N SER A 43 15.71 -19.94 -5.86
CA SER A 43 14.29 -19.89 -5.49
C SER A 43 13.66 -18.59 -6.00
N LYS A 44 12.50 -18.69 -6.67
CA LYS A 44 11.75 -17.59 -7.30
C LYS A 44 11.21 -16.57 -6.27
N LEU A 45 12.07 -16.02 -5.42
CA LEU A 45 11.76 -15.04 -4.39
C LEU A 45 11.41 -13.72 -5.06
N ARG A 46 10.25 -13.18 -4.69
CA ARG A 46 9.84 -11.84 -5.07
C ARG A 46 10.46 -10.83 -4.11
N LEU A 47 10.54 -9.56 -4.54
CA LEU A 47 11.03 -8.49 -3.66
C LEU A 47 10.23 -8.42 -2.34
N VAL A 48 8.92 -8.59 -2.40
CA VAL A 48 8.05 -8.61 -1.22
C VAL A 48 8.38 -9.74 -0.23
N ASP A 49 8.84 -10.88 -0.73
CA ASP A 49 9.23 -12.03 0.11
C ASP A 49 10.52 -11.73 0.89
N LEU A 50 11.46 -10.98 0.27
CA LEU A 50 12.67 -10.50 0.93
C LEU A 50 12.32 -9.48 2.02
N LEU A 51 11.43 -8.51 1.72
CA LEU A 51 10.98 -7.53 2.71
C LEU A 51 10.38 -8.23 3.94
N ALA A 52 9.49 -9.21 3.71
CA ALA A 52 8.90 -10.01 4.78
C ALA A 52 9.91 -10.86 5.58
N GLN A 53 11.08 -11.16 5.00
CA GLN A 53 12.13 -11.93 5.67
C GLN A 53 13.03 -11.07 6.54
N PHE A 54 13.35 -9.85 6.11
CA PHE A 54 14.38 -9.00 6.71
C PHE A 54 13.85 -7.82 7.53
N VAL A 55 12.56 -7.50 7.39
CA VAL A 55 11.90 -6.44 8.16
C VAL A 55 10.90 -7.07 9.12
N GLU A 56 10.98 -6.68 10.39
CA GLU A 56 9.96 -7.03 11.38
C GLU A 56 8.78 -6.07 11.24
N PHE A 57 7.60 -6.64 11.12
CA PHE A 57 6.35 -5.90 11.00
C PHE A 57 5.44 -6.25 12.16
N ASP A 58 4.79 -5.24 12.72
CA ASP A 58 3.63 -5.45 13.57
C ASP A 58 2.47 -5.95 12.68
N THR A 59 2.23 -7.26 12.73
CA THR A 59 1.19 -7.89 11.92
C THR A 59 -0.21 -7.44 12.31
N ILE A 60 -0.44 -7.08 13.58
CA ILE A 60 -1.77 -6.64 14.03
C ILE A 60 -2.07 -5.25 13.45
N ALA A 61 -1.11 -4.33 13.57
CA ALA A 61 -1.22 -3.01 12.97
C ALA A 61 -1.38 -3.07 11.44
N LEU A 62 -0.61 -3.94 10.78
CA LEU A 62 -0.69 -4.13 9.32
C LEU A 62 -2.07 -4.62 8.87
N GLU A 63 -2.63 -5.65 9.53
CA GLU A 63 -3.96 -6.17 9.19
C GLU A 63 -5.05 -5.14 9.47
N SER A 64 -4.91 -4.34 10.53
CA SER A 64 -5.85 -3.24 10.81
C SER A 64 -5.85 -2.21 9.69
N VAL A 65 -4.67 -1.78 9.23
CA VAL A 65 -4.54 -0.82 8.12
C VAL A 65 -5.12 -1.40 6.83
N ILE A 66 -4.81 -2.67 6.50
CA ILE A 66 -5.37 -3.33 5.33
C ILE A 66 -6.90 -3.35 5.40
N SER A 67 -7.47 -3.69 6.55
CA SER A 67 -8.92 -3.74 6.74
C SER A 67 -9.57 -2.37 6.52
N SER A 68 -9.02 -1.31 7.11
CA SER A 68 -9.52 0.06 6.91
C SER A 68 -9.45 0.50 5.44
N LEU A 69 -8.34 0.21 4.76
CA LEU A 69 -8.17 0.55 3.35
C LEU A 69 -9.10 -0.27 2.44
N GLN A 70 -9.33 -1.54 2.75
CA GLN A 70 -10.28 -2.39 2.01
C GLN A 70 -11.70 -1.86 2.11
N SER A 71 -12.14 -1.43 3.30
CA SER A 71 -13.46 -0.81 3.47
C SER A 71 -13.59 0.51 2.70
N ALA A 72 -12.52 1.30 2.61
CA ALA A 72 -12.51 2.56 1.87
C ALA A 72 -12.42 2.37 0.34
N ARG A 73 -11.84 1.27 -0.13
CA ARG A 73 -11.52 1.04 -1.55
C ARG A 73 -12.73 1.07 -2.49
N SER A 74 -13.91 0.65 -2.02
CA SER A 74 -15.13 0.62 -2.85
C SER A 74 -15.88 1.95 -2.89
N ILE A 75 -15.42 2.97 -2.15
CA ILE A 75 -16.09 4.25 -2.04
C ILE A 75 -15.42 5.22 -3.01
N THR A 76 -16.19 5.70 -3.98
CA THR A 76 -15.73 6.76 -4.89
C THR A 76 -16.01 8.12 -4.27
N LEU A 77 -14.98 8.95 -4.06
CA LEU A 77 -15.16 10.27 -3.47
C LEU A 77 -16.11 11.15 -4.29
N ASN A 78 -16.04 11.06 -5.63
CA ASN A 78 -16.96 11.80 -6.51
C ASN A 78 -18.44 11.42 -6.31
N ASP A 79 -18.72 10.14 -6.04
CA ASP A 79 -20.09 9.66 -5.88
C ASP A 79 -20.67 10.17 -4.55
N VAL A 80 -19.85 10.19 -3.49
CA VAL A 80 -20.24 10.76 -2.18
C VAL A 80 -20.48 12.26 -2.29
N GLU A 81 -19.64 12.99 -3.03
CA GLU A 81 -19.84 14.41 -3.30
C GLU A 81 -21.11 14.69 -4.08
N ALA A 82 -21.42 13.88 -5.10
CA ALA A 82 -22.64 14.00 -5.87
C ALA A 82 -23.88 13.77 -4.98
N ALA A 83 -23.87 12.71 -4.17
CA ALA A 83 -24.94 12.42 -3.22
C ALA A 83 -25.10 13.52 -2.17
N SER A 84 -24.01 14.06 -1.63
CA SER A 84 -24.02 15.19 -0.69
C SER A 84 -24.63 16.45 -1.31
N LYS A 85 -24.30 16.74 -2.57
CA LYS A 85 -24.87 17.87 -3.30
C LYS A 85 -26.38 17.70 -3.53
N GLU A 86 -26.81 16.50 -3.93
CA GLU A 86 -28.22 16.18 -4.13
C GLU A 86 -29.03 16.30 -2.83
N LEU A 87 -28.48 15.78 -1.72
CA LEU A 87 -29.08 15.89 -0.40
C LEU A 87 -29.25 17.35 0.03
N ASN A 88 -28.19 18.16 -0.05
CA ASN A 88 -28.22 19.58 0.30
C ASN A 88 -29.21 20.36 -0.57
N THR A 89 -29.27 20.05 -1.87
CA THR A 89 -30.25 20.65 -2.79
C THR A 89 -31.68 20.29 -2.38
N SER A 90 -31.91 19.03 -2.00
CA SER A 90 -33.23 18.54 -1.57
C SER A 90 -33.70 19.20 -0.28
N VAL A 91 -32.82 19.34 0.72
CA VAL A 91 -33.11 20.05 1.98
C VAL A 91 -33.42 21.52 1.71
N THR A 92 -32.62 22.18 0.86
CA THR A 92 -32.84 23.58 0.47
C THR A 92 -34.18 23.76 -0.23
N ARG A 93 -34.52 22.87 -1.16
CA ARG A 93 -35.80 22.88 -1.87
C ARG A 93 -36.97 22.67 -0.92
N LEU A 94 -36.86 21.75 0.04
CA LEU A 94 -37.89 21.52 1.04
C LEU A 94 -38.13 22.78 1.87
N LYS A 95 -37.06 23.42 2.36
CA LYS A 95 -37.15 24.70 3.08
C LYS A 95 -37.82 25.79 2.24
N GLN A 96 -37.46 25.92 0.97
CA GLN A 96 -38.08 26.87 0.05
C GLN A 96 -39.57 26.59 -0.16
N GLN A 97 -39.96 25.32 -0.31
CA GLN A 97 -41.36 24.93 -0.46
C GLN A 97 -42.18 25.24 0.79
N LEU A 98 -41.65 24.93 1.98
CA LEU A 98 -42.33 25.23 3.25
C LEU A 98 -42.46 26.73 3.51
N THR A 99 -41.46 27.53 3.13
CA THR A 99 -41.51 29.00 3.30
C THR A 99 -42.37 29.70 2.23
N SER A 100 -42.36 29.23 0.98
CA SER A 100 -43.12 29.86 -0.12
C SER A 100 -44.58 29.40 -0.22
N ARG A 101 -44.88 28.13 0.12
CA ARG A 101 -46.24 27.57 0.09
C ARG A 101 -46.90 27.51 1.46
N GLY A 102 -46.11 27.55 2.54
CA GLY A 102 -46.59 27.48 3.92
C GLY A 102 -46.94 28.84 4.55
N ALA A 103 -47.03 29.92 3.76
CA ALA A 103 -47.56 31.20 4.26
C ALA A 103 -48.98 31.07 4.88
N GLY A 104 -49.70 29.97 4.58
CA GLY A 104 -50.99 29.64 5.20
C GLY A 104 -50.95 28.63 6.35
N ASP A 105 -49.82 27.95 6.62
CA ASP A 105 -49.75 26.89 7.64
C ASP A 105 -48.44 26.97 8.46
N MET A 106 -48.35 28.02 9.27
CA MET A 106 -47.23 28.29 10.19
C MET A 106 -46.95 27.12 11.14
N SER A 107 -47.98 26.34 11.49
CA SER A 107 -47.85 25.18 12.38
C SER A 107 -46.99 24.08 11.78
N LEU A 108 -47.11 23.86 10.47
CA LEU A 108 -46.32 22.88 9.73
C LEU A 108 -44.85 23.33 9.61
N LEU A 109 -44.63 24.62 9.37
CA LEU A 109 -43.26 25.17 9.31
C LEU A 109 -42.56 25.01 10.67
N GLU A 110 -43.24 25.37 11.77
CA GLU A 110 -42.71 25.24 13.12
C GLU A 110 -42.39 23.78 13.48
N ALA A 111 -43.25 22.83 13.06
CA ALA A 111 -43.00 21.40 13.27
C ALA A 111 -41.77 20.87 12.52
N TYR A 112 -41.48 21.39 11.32
CA TYR A 112 -40.34 20.97 10.50
C TYR A 112 -39.05 21.74 10.78
N GLN A 113 -39.11 22.88 11.47
CA GLN A 113 -37.97 23.74 11.77
C GLN A 113 -36.79 22.97 12.41
N PRO A 114 -36.97 22.13 13.44
CA PRO A 114 -35.85 21.42 14.07
C PRO A 114 -35.16 20.44 13.12
N PHE A 115 -35.95 19.76 12.27
CA PHE A 115 -35.42 18.86 11.25
C PHE A 115 -34.61 19.63 10.21
N LEU A 116 -35.11 20.75 9.70
CA LEU A 116 -34.43 21.54 8.68
C LEU A 116 -33.10 22.09 9.19
N GLU A 117 -33.07 22.62 10.42
CA GLU A 117 -31.84 23.13 11.03
C GLU A 117 -30.81 22.02 11.20
N SER A 118 -31.21 20.87 11.75
CA SER A 118 -30.35 19.70 11.91
C SER A 118 -29.81 19.17 10.57
N ALA A 119 -30.68 19.07 9.56
CA ALA A 119 -30.32 18.59 8.24
C ALA A 119 -29.37 19.55 7.52
N MET A 120 -29.59 20.86 7.62
CA MET A 120 -28.70 21.88 7.04
C MET A 120 -27.34 21.89 7.74
N ALA A 121 -27.30 21.80 9.08
CA ALA A 121 -26.06 21.73 9.84
C ALA A 121 -25.26 20.47 9.50
N SER A 122 -25.92 19.31 9.48
CA SER A 122 -25.31 18.03 9.08
C SER A 122 -24.81 18.07 7.64
N GLY A 123 -25.58 18.67 6.73
CA GLY A 123 -25.19 18.85 5.33
C GLY A 123 -23.98 19.76 5.16
N ALA A 124 -23.87 20.84 5.93
CA ALA A 124 -22.71 21.72 5.93
C ALA A 124 -21.45 21.02 6.48
N ASN A 125 -21.58 20.25 7.56
CA ASN A 125 -20.48 19.46 8.11
C ASN A 125 -19.98 18.43 7.09
N LEU A 126 -20.90 17.71 6.42
CA LEU A 126 -20.53 16.74 5.38
C LEU A 126 -19.78 17.40 4.22
N VAL A 127 -20.16 18.62 3.82
CA VAL A 127 -19.43 19.37 2.79
C VAL A 127 -18.01 19.71 3.25
N SER A 128 -17.85 20.09 4.53
CA SER A 128 -16.52 20.34 5.12
C SER A 128 -15.66 19.07 5.12
N ASP A 129 -16.20 17.94 5.59
CA ASP A 129 -15.48 16.67 5.63
C ASP A 129 -15.01 16.22 4.23
N LEU A 130 -15.84 16.44 3.21
CA LEU A 130 -15.48 16.15 1.81
C LEU A 130 -14.36 17.06 1.30
N GLN A 131 -14.33 18.33 1.71
CA GLN A 131 -13.23 19.24 1.37
C GLN A 131 -11.90 18.78 2.01
N ASP A 132 -11.95 18.32 3.25
CA ASP A 132 -10.78 17.77 3.96
C ASP A 132 -10.28 16.47 3.31
N LEU A 133 -11.19 15.61 2.86
CA LEU A 133 -10.84 14.42 2.07
C LEU A 133 -10.16 14.80 0.75
N ARG A 134 -10.63 15.84 0.07
CA ARG A 134 -9.98 16.36 -1.16
C ARG A 134 -8.61 16.97 -0.89
N ALA A 135 -8.43 17.66 0.23
CA ALA A 135 -7.13 18.16 0.64
C ALA A 135 -6.16 17.00 0.93
N THR A 136 -6.65 15.95 1.60
CA THR A 136 -5.89 14.73 1.88
C THR A 136 -5.51 13.99 0.59
N GLU A 137 -6.43 13.85 -0.36
CA GLU A 137 -6.16 13.28 -1.69
C GLU A 137 -5.02 14.03 -2.38
N LYS A 138 -5.08 15.36 -2.45
CA LYS A 138 -4.01 16.18 -3.05
C LYS A 138 -2.68 16.00 -2.33
N SER A 139 -2.69 15.95 -1.00
CA SER A 139 -1.49 15.70 -0.21
C SER A 139 -0.88 14.33 -0.51
N LEU A 140 -1.72 13.29 -0.64
CA LEU A 140 -1.27 11.94 -0.99
C LEU A 140 -0.73 11.87 -2.42
N GLN A 141 -1.38 12.55 -3.37
CA GLN A 141 -0.90 12.66 -4.75
C GLN A 141 0.52 13.25 -4.79
N LEU A 142 0.76 14.36 -4.09
CA LEU A 142 2.08 14.98 -4.01
C LEU A 142 3.11 14.07 -3.31
N PHE A 143 2.74 13.51 -2.17
CA PHE A 143 3.66 12.67 -1.37
C PHE A 143 4.07 11.39 -2.11
N LEU A 144 3.14 10.77 -2.84
CA LEU A 144 3.35 9.50 -3.54
C LEU A 144 3.71 9.66 -5.02
N CYS A 145 3.87 10.90 -5.51
CA CYS A 145 4.07 11.21 -6.93
C CYS A 145 3.00 10.54 -7.82
N ALA A 146 1.74 10.68 -7.41
CA ALA A 146 0.56 10.04 -7.98
C ALA A 146 -0.43 11.09 -8.54
N ASP A 147 0.08 12.13 -9.21
CA ASP A 147 -0.61 13.37 -9.59
C ASP A 147 -1.94 13.20 -10.35
N THR A 148 -2.16 12.06 -11.00
CA THR A 148 -3.37 11.77 -11.79
C THR A 148 -4.29 10.75 -11.14
N MET A 149 -3.90 10.15 -10.01
CA MET A 149 -4.65 9.07 -9.38
C MET A 149 -5.70 9.63 -8.43
N LYS A 150 -6.92 9.10 -8.52
CA LYS A 150 -7.98 9.38 -7.55
C LYS A 150 -7.69 8.70 -6.22
N LEU A 151 -8.31 9.18 -5.14
CA LEU A 151 -8.14 8.64 -3.80
C LEU A 151 -8.40 7.12 -3.74
N GLU A 152 -9.47 6.64 -4.36
CA GLU A 152 -9.81 5.22 -4.42
C GLU A 152 -8.77 4.37 -5.17
N GLU A 153 -8.12 4.94 -6.19
CA GLU A 153 -7.05 4.28 -6.95
C GLU A 153 -5.77 4.20 -6.12
N ILE A 154 -5.43 5.28 -5.40
CA ILE A 154 -4.30 5.31 -4.46
C ILE A 154 -4.50 4.25 -3.38
N ILE A 155 -5.69 4.23 -2.76
CA ILE A 155 -6.07 3.23 -1.75
C ILE A 155 -5.97 1.82 -2.33
N SER A 156 -6.47 1.60 -3.55
CA SER A 156 -6.42 0.29 -4.21
C SER A 156 -4.98 -0.22 -4.37
N VAL A 157 -4.07 0.61 -4.88
CA VAL A 157 -2.66 0.21 -5.10
C VAL A 157 -1.94 -0.06 -3.78
N ILE A 158 -2.14 0.79 -2.76
CA ILE A 158 -1.55 0.60 -1.43
C ILE A 158 -2.10 -0.68 -0.79
N THR A 159 -3.42 -0.90 -0.86
CA THR A 159 -4.06 -2.11 -0.33
C THR A 159 -3.47 -3.37 -0.96
N GLU A 160 -3.30 -3.38 -2.29
CA GLU A 160 -2.69 -4.50 -3.01
C GLU A 160 -1.26 -4.76 -2.54
N ALA A 161 -0.43 -3.72 -2.48
CA ALA A 161 0.95 -3.82 -2.02
C ALA A 161 1.06 -4.35 -0.58
N LEU A 162 0.24 -3.83 0.34
CA LEU A 162 0.21 -4.27 1.74
C LEU A 162 -0.33 -5.70 1.88
N THR A 163 -1.32 -6.08 1.07
CA THR A 163 -1.86 -7.45 1.05
C THR A 163 -0.81 -8.45 0.56
N MET A 164 -0.03 -8.10 -0.47
CA MET A 164 1.11 -8.91 -0.92
C MET A 164 2.13 -9.10 0.20
N LEU A 165 2.44 -8.03 0.94
CA LEU A 165 3.36 -8.09 2.07
C LEU A 165 2.85 -8.97 3.20
N SER A 166 1.59 -8.77 3.61
CA SER A 166 0.95 -9.62 4.63
C SER A 166 0.98 -11.10 4.25
N ALA A 167 0.64 -11.43 3.00
CA ALA A 167 0.70 -12.80 2.50
C ALA A 167 2.12 -13.38 2.61
N SER A 168 3.15 -12.64 2.18
CA SER A 168 4.55 -13.07 2.29
C SER A 168 5.02 -13.27 3.74
N ILE A 169 4.57 -12.42 4.68
CA ILE A 169 4.88 -12.57 6.11
C ILE A 169 4.24 -13.86 6.66
N LYS A 170 2.97 -14.11 6.33
CA LYS A 170 2.22 -15.31 6.74
C LYS A 170 2.85 -16.58 6.17
N ASP A 171 3.21 -16.59 4.89
CA ASP A 171 3.86 -17.72 4.22
C ASP A 171 5.21 -18.06 4.88
N ARG A 172 6.03 -17.05 5.20
CA ARG A 172 7.28 -17.25 5.96
C ARG A 172 7.04 -17.91 7.31
N ALA A 173 6.04 -17.42 8.06
CA ALA A 173 5.72 -17.99 9.37
C ALA A 173 5.29 -19.47 9.26
N ALA A 174 4.47 -19.80 8.26
CA ALA A 174 4.04 -21.17 8.00
C ALA A 174 5.19 -22.11 7.61
N VAL A 175 6.17 -21.63 6.84
CA VAL A 175 7.37 -22.41 6.48
C VAL A 175 8.25 -22.66 7.72
N LYS A 176 8.48 -21.65 8.58
CA LYS A 176 9.24 -21.83 9.83
C LYS A 176 8.60 -22.89 10.75
N LEU A 177 7.27 -22.91 10.85
CA LEU A 177 6.54 -23.90 11.64
C LEU A 177 6.68 -25.31 11.06
N ARG A 178 6.54 -25.47 9.73
CA ARG A 178 6.70 -26.77 9.06
C ARG A 178 8.13 -27.32 9.12
N SER A 179 9.15 -26.46 8.98
CA SER A 179 10.54 -26.90 9.12
C SER A 179 10.89 -27.28 10.57
N SER A 180 10.22 -26.67 11.56
CA SER A 180 10.40 -27.01 12.98
C SER A 180 9.70 -28.32 13.36
N SER A 181 8.56 -28.64 12.73
CA SER A 181 7.81 -29.87 13.00
C SER A 181 8.43 -31.11 12.34
N VAL A 182 9.06 -30.98 11.18
CA VAL A 182 9.78 -32.09 10.50
C VAL A 182 11.04 -32.52 11.28
N CYS A 183 11.64 -31.64 12.08
CA CYS A 183 12.75 -32.03 12.98
C CYS A 183 12.30 -32.86 14.20
N MET A 184 10.99 -32.94 14.49
CA MET A 184 10.45 -33.69 15.64
C MET A 184 9.87 -35.06 15.27
N SER A 185 9.92 -35.44 13.98
CA SER A 185 9.44 -36.73 13.47
C SER A 185 10.52 -37.54 12.74
N ALA A 186 11.78 -37.42 13.17
CA ALA A 186 12.81 -38.39 12.80
C ALA A 186 12.63 -39.66 13.66
N PRO A 187 12.47 -40.87 13.07
CA PRO A 187 12.38 -42.10 13.83
C PRO A 187 13.67 -42.33 14.63
N ARG A 188 13.53 -42.65 15.92
CA ARG A 188 14.62 -43.21 16.73
C ARG A 188 15.04 -44.55 16.13
N GLN A 189 16.07 -44.55 15.28
CA GLN A 189 16.91 -45.72 15.09
C GLN A 189 18.06 -45.63 16.08
N ALA A 190 18.00 -46.50 17.09
CA ALA A 190 19.11 -46.77 17.97
C ALA A 190 20.11 -47.68 17.24
N ALA A 191 21.33 -47.19 17.00
CA ALA A 191 22.55 -47.99 17.10
C ALA A 191 23.78 -47.12 16.79
N GLY A 192 24.66 -46.97 17.79
CA GLY A 192 26.10 -46.98 17.57
C GLY A 192 26.80 -45.70 17.11
N ARG A 193 27.48 -45.08 18.08
CA ARG A 193 28.90 -44.69 18.02
C ARG A 193 29.26 -43.22 17.65
N GLU A 194 29.92 -42.64 18.65
CA GLU A 194 30.89 -41.53 18.68
C GLU A 194 30.40 -40.07 18.57
N ARG A 195 30.68 -39.36 19.68
CA ARG A 195 30.41 -37.96 19.96
C ARG A 195 31.36 -37.06 19.16
N PHE A 196 30.81 -36.17 18.35
CA PHE A 196 31.45 -34.90 18.03
C PHE A 196 30.56 -33.76 18.53
N THR A 197 30.94 -33.16 19.65
CA THR A 197 30.31 -31.96 20.21
C THR A 197 30.78 -30.72 19.45
N MET A 198 30.16 -30.45 18.29
CA MET A 198 30.27 -29.15 17.65
C MET A 198 29.54 -28.11 18.52
N HIS A 199 30.31 -27.25 19.17
CA HIS A 199 29.81 -26.07 19.87
C HIS A 199 29.03 -25.18 18.91
N ARG A 200 27.71 -25.13 19.11
CA ARG A 200 26.81 -24.27 18.33
C ARG A 200 27.00 -22.83 18.80
N ARG A 201 27.94 -22.10 18.17
CA ARG A 201 28.03 -20.63 18.29
C ARG A 201 26.70 -20.04 17.83
N SER A 202 26.01 -19.36 18.74
CA SER A 202 24.82 -18.56 18.43
C SER A 202 25.24 -17.39 17.54
N LEU A 203 25.02 -17.54 16.23
CA LEU A 203 25.01 -16.40 15.33
C LEU A 203 23.65 -15.74 15.46
N GLN A 204 23.54 -14.75 16.35
CA GLN A 204 22.54 -13.71 16.14
C GLN A 204 22.96 -12.97 14.86
N PRO A 205 22.11 -12.89 13.82
CA PRO A 205 22.45 -12.12 12.65
C PRO A 205 22.35 -10.64 13.02
N SER A 206 23.50 -10.00 13.23
CA SER A 206 23.61 -8.55 13.32
C SER A 206 23.00 -7.95 12.05
N ARG A 207 22.09 -6.98 12.24
CA ARG A 207 21.36 -6.29 11.18
C ARG A 207 22.36 -5.69 10.17
N PRO A 208 22.41 -6.16 8.92
CA PRO A 208 23.35 -5.60 7.94
C PRO A 208 22.93 -4.18 7.56
N SER A 209 23.92 -3.32 7.34
CA SER A 209 23.67 -1.94 6.92
C SER A 209 23.04 -1.90 5.52
N VAL A 210 22.42 -0.77 5.17
CA VAL A 210 21.85 -0.55 3.83
C VAL A 210 22.91 -0.73 2.73
N GLU A 211 24.15 -0.31 2.99
CA GLU A 211 25.26 -0.49 2.04
C GLU A 211 25.63 -1.96 1.87
N THR A 212 25.53 -2.76 2.94
CA THR A 212 25.74 -4.21 2.90
C THR A 212 24.64 -4.90 2.09
N MET A 213 23.38 -4.48 2.25
CA MET A 213 22.27 -5.01 1.45
C MET A 213 22.42 -4.65 -0.03
N ARG A 214 22.84 -3.42 -0.32
CA ARG A 214 23.15 -2.96 -1.67
C ARG A 214 24.31 -3.74 -2.29
N GLN A 215 25.38 -3.99 -1.56
CA GLN A 215 26.49 -4.83 -2.02
C GLN A 215 26.07 -6.27 -2.25
N MET A 216 25.28 -6.86 -1.37
CA MET A 216 24.76 -8.22 -1.59
C MET A 216 23.89 -8.30 -2.85
N PHE A 217 23.05 -7.29 -3.11
CA PHE A 217 22.26 -7.21 -4.33
C PHE A 217 23.13 -7.09 -5.58
N LEU A 218 24.18 -6.25 -5.55
CA LEU A 218 25.11 -6.08 -6.67
C LEU A 218 26.00 -7.32 -6.89
N GLN A 219 26.43 -7.97 -5.81
CA GLN A 219 27.26 -9.19 -5.86
C GLN A 219 26.46 -10.40 -6.35
N ALA A 220 25.18 -10.49 -5.98
CA ALA A 220 24.25 -11.49 -6.50
C ALA A 220 23.82 -11.23 -7.96
N ALA A 221 24.02 -10.00 -8.46
CA ALA A 221 23.74 -9.64 -9.86
C ALA A 221 24.95 -9.81 -10.79
N ASN A 222 26.18 -9.88 -10.24
CA ASN A 222 27.44 -9.96 -11.00
C ASN A 222 28.14 -11.34 -10.92
N GLN A 223 27.44 -12.39 -10.46
CA GLN A 223 27.86 -13.80 -10.51
C GLN A 223 26.77 -14.63 -11.18
#